data_AF-A0A2W4KEM8-F1
#
_entry.id   AF-A0A2W4KEM8-F1
#
_cell.length_a   1.000
_cell.length_b   1.000
_cell.length_c   1.000
_cell.angle_alpha   90.00
_cell.angle_beta   90.00
_cell.angle_gamma   90.00
#
_symmetry.space_group_name_H-M   'P 1'
#
loop_
_entity.id
_entity.type
_entity.pdbx_description
1 polymer ?
#
loop_
_entity_poly.entity_id
_entity_poly.type
_entity_poly.pdbx_seq_one_letter_code
_entity_poly.pdbx_strand_id
1 'polypeptide(L)'
;MGRSAADDRILTVPDELADVPPVAVTGNEWVSLPEIDPHSGACLSCGVVSEAARALVEFTGEAAESPGNHGGGRQAGPGETPVTGDPGPAARALLLPVVEVDGQPLPLRDGRVSYLAGWIPCWSANAAGRWHLQVTWLAPPGFRGFAVRLELRPVGKEAQPAVPAGVRVGLRVQAGSIYRTIYHRRPLTGPHAFFRHGWTRALVIETGGSLPLAARAART
;
A
#
# COMPACT_ATOMS: atom_id res chain seq x y z
N MET A 1 -48.57 19.04 32.28
CA MET A 1 -47.43 18.28 32.81
C MET A 1 -46.92 17.41 31.67
N GLY A 2 -45.87 17.71 30.91
CA GLY A 2 -44.58 18.35 31.22
C GLY A 2 -43.54 17.41 30.61
N ARG A 3 -43.33 17.50 29.29
CA ARG A 3 -42.37 16.69 28.52
C ARG A 3 -40.98 16.81 29.17
N SER A 4 -40.36 15.68 29.52
CA SER A 4 -38.94 15.66 29.86
C SER A 4 -38.14 15.87 28.58
N ALA A 5 -37.36 16.96 28.55
CA ALA A 5 -36.37 17.26 27.55
C ALA A 5 -35.19 16.30 27.76
N ALA A 6 -35.27 15.11 27.18
CA ALA A 6 -34.11 14.25 27.02
C ALA A 6 -33.30 14.80 25.83
N ASP A 7 -32.43 15.76 26.16
CA ASP A 7 -31.09 16.00 25.61
C ASP A 7 -30.78 15.18 24.35
N ASP A 8 -31.30 15.64 23.21
CA ASP A 8 -30.94 15.13 21.89
C ASP A 8 -29.54 15.68 21.56
N ARG A 9 -28.54 15.16 22.27
CA ARG A 9 -27.14 15.43 21.98
C ARG A 9 -26.90 14.91 20.59
N ILE A 10 -26.68 15.83 19.66
CA ILE A 10 -26.11 15.53 18.35
C ILE A 10 -24.73 14.91 18.62
N LEU A 11 -24.67 13.58 18.74
CA LEU A 11 -23.42 12.83 18.82
C LEU A 11 -22.75 12.93 17.45
N THR A 12 -21.79 13.84 17.33
CA THR A 12 -20.95 14.01 16.14
C THR A 12 -19.67 13.17 16.19
N VAL A 13 -19.51 12.29 17.18
CA VAL A 13 -18.38 11.38 17.27
C VAL A 13 -18.82 10.04 16.68
N PRO A 14 -18.30 9.64 15.50
CA PRO A 14 -18.53 8.30 14.97
C PRO A 14 -18.03 7.26 15.97
N ASP A 15 -18.69 6.10 16.02
CA ASP A 15 -18.21 4.96 16.80
C ASP A 15 -16.73 4.66 16.44
N GLU A 16 -15.91 4.41 17.45
CA GLU A 16 -14.52 3.99 17.23
C GLU A 16 -14.53 2.71 16.39
N LEU A 17 -13.85 2.74 15.24
CA LEU A 17 -13.65 1.56 14.40
C LEU A 17 -12.80 0.56 15.19
N ALA A 18 -13.45 -0.39 15.85
CA ALA A 18 -12.79 -1.55 16.43
C ALA A 18 -12.15 -2.38 15.30
N ASP A 19 -11.01 -3.01 15.59
CA ASP A 19 -10.31 -3.98 14.72
C ASP A 19 -9.70 -3.43 13.42
N VAL A 20 -9.38 -2.13 13.35
CA VAL A 20 -8.57 -1.61 12.22
C VAL A 20 -7.11 -2.06 12.38
N PRO A 21 -6.54 -2.81 11.42
CA PRO A 21 -5.13 -3.17 11.49
C PRO A 21 -4.27 -1.90 11.49
N PRO A 22 -3.25 -1.81 12.34
CA PRO A 22 -2.37 -0.64 12.37
C PRO A 22 -1.71 -0.50 11.00
N VAL A 23 -1.74 0.69 10.42
CA VAL A 23 -1.03 1.03 9.18
C VAL A 23 -0.12 2.23 9.42
N ALA A 24 1.02 2.24 8.75
CA ALA A 24 1.84 3.45 8.70
C ALA A 24 1.44 4.30 7.50
N VAL A 25 1.23 5.59 7.75
CA VAL A 25 0.78 6.57 6.76
C VAL A 25 1.93 7.50 6.37
N THR A 26 2.02 7.87 5.10
CA THR A 26 2.85 8.98 4.63
C THR A 26 2.28 9.58 3.35
N GLY A 27 2.78 10.73 2.92
CA GLY A 27 2.30 11.42 1.74
C GLY A 27 2.88 12.81 1.59
N ASN A 28 2.54 13.45 0.47
CA ASN A 28 2.79 14.86 0.20
C ASN A 28 1.56 15.49 -0.47
N GLU A 29 1.70 16.67 -1.06
CA GLU A 29 0.57 17.42 -1.65
C GLU A 29 -0.07 16.70 -2.84
N TRP A 30 0.63 15.71 -3.42
CA TRP A 30 0.25 15.01 -4.64
C TRP A 30 -0.02 13.52 -4.42
N VAL A 31 0.58 12.91 -3.41
CA VAL A 31 0.55 11.46 -3.18
C VAL A 31 0.13 11.15 -1.75
N SER A 32 -0.72 10.13 -1.61
CA SER A 32 -1.04 9.49 -0.35
C SER A 32 -0.53 8.05 -0.38
N LEU A 33 0.22 7.64 0.64
CA LEU A 33 0.66 6.26 0.90
C LEU A 33 0.12 5.86 2.29
N PRO A 34 -1.19 5.61 2.42
CA PRO A 34 -1.81 5.50 3.73
C PRO A 34 -1.74 4.09 4.33
N GLU A 35 -1.33 3.07 3.56
CA GLU A 35 -1.55 1.67 3.96
C GLU A 35 -0.27 0.84 3.88
N ILE A 36 0.74 1.18 4.68
CA ILE A 36 1.92 0.33 4.87
C ILE A 36 1.62 -0.66 6.01
N ASP A 37 1.56 -1.95 5.68
CA ASP A 37 1.36 -3.05 6.63
C ASP A 37 2.60 -3.21 7.54
N PRO A 38 2.45 -3.13 8.87
CA PRO A 38 3.59 -3.17 9.78
C PRO A 38 4.30 -4.52 9.84
N HIS A 39 3.62 -5.60 9.48
CA HIS A 39 4.15 -6.96 9.60
C HIS A 39 5.00 -7.35 8.39
N SER A 40 4.56 -6.97 7.19
CA SER A 40 5.20 -7.33 5.92
C SER A 40 5.91 -6.17 5.22
N GLY A 41 5.66 -4.93 5.64
CA GLY A 41 6.16 -3.73 4.96
C GLY A 41 5.49 -3.49 3.60
N ALA A 42 4.44 -4.25 3.29
CA ALA A 42 3.67 -4.11 2.07
C ALA A 42 2.96 -2.76 2.05
N CYS A 43 3.01 -2.06 0.92
CA CYS A 43 2.11 -0.94 0.65
C CYS A 43 0.91 -1.49 -0.11
N LEU A 44 -0.26 -1.43 0.51
CA LEU A 44 -1.51 -1.99 -0.01
C LEU A 44 -2.13 -1.11 -1.10
N SER A 45 -1.98 0.21 -0.95
CA SER A 45 -2.48 1.20 -1.88
C SER A 45 -1.58 2.43 -2.00
N CYS A 46 -1.67 3.10 -3.14
CA CYS A 46 -1.05 4.40 -3.39
C CYS A 46 -2.09 5.31 -4.05
N GLY A 47 -2.37 6.45 -3.43
CA GLY A 47 -3.23 7.50 -3.97
C GLY A 47 -2.43 8.61 -4.63
N VAL A 48 -2.94 9.16 -5.73
CA VAL A 48 -2.41 10.36 -6.40
C VAL A 48 -3.54 11.34 -6.63
N VAL A 49 -3.35 12.59 -6.22
CA VAL A 49 -4.27 13.68 -6.56
C VAL A 49 -4.06 14.06 -8.02
N SER A 50 -5.10 13.89 -8.84
CA SER A 50 -5.06 14.20 -10.27
C SER A 50 -5.91 15.42 -10.58
N GLU A 51 -5.28 16.51 -11.02
CA GLU A 51 -5.97 17.70 -11.51
C GLU A 51 -6.83 17.40 -12.74
N ALA A 52 -6.32 16.55 -13.63
CA ALA A 52 -7.01 16.12 -14.84
C ALA A 52 -8.30 15.35 -14.52
N ALA A 53 -8.23 14.40 -13.58
CA ALA A 53 -9.40 13.63 -13.15
C ALA A 53 -10.28 14.39 -12.14
N ARG A 54 -9.81 15.54 -11.62
CA ARG A 54 -10.39 16.28 -10.50
C ARG A 54 -10.75 15.38 -9.32
N ALA A 55 -9.87 14.43 -9.04
CA ALA A 55 -10.13 13.32 -8.12
C ALA A 55 -8.84 12.78 -7.52
N LEU A 56 -8.98 12.07 -6.39
CA LEU A 56 -7.98 11.12 -5.94
C LEU A 56 -8.05 9.86 -6.81
N VAL A 57 -6.94 9.48 -7.39
CA VAL A 57 -6.75 8.23 -8.13
C VAL A 57 -5.96 7.28 -7.25
N GLU A 58 -6.57 6.17 -6.85
CA GLU A 58 -5.96 5.17 -5.98
C GLU A 58 -5.64 3.90 -6.75
N PHE A 59 -4.41 3.43 -6.62
CA PHE A 59 -3.94 2.15 -7.14
C PHE A 59 -3.90 1.15 -5.99
N THR A 60 -4.41 -0.07 -6.18
CA THR A 60 -4.40 -1.14 -5.17
C THR A 60 -3.77 -2.42 -5.68
N GLY A 61 -3.52 -3.39 -4.80
CA GLY A 61 -3.20 -4.76 -5.20
C GLY A 61 -4.40 -5.60 -5.64
N GLU A 62 -4.13 -6.81 -6.15
CA GLU A 62 -5.11 -7.70 -6.82
C GLU A 62 -6.27 -8.20 -5.94
N ALA A 63 -6.14 -8.19 -4.62
CA ALA A 63 -7.16 -8.73 -3.71
C ALA A 63 -7.88 -7.67 -2.85
N ALA A 64 -7.76 -6.38 -3.20
CA ALA A 64 -8.49 -5.30 -2.54
C ALA A 64 -9.95 -5.21 -3.04
N GLU A 65 -10.74 -6.27 -2.81
CA GLU A 65 -12.20 -6.19 -2.89
C GLU A 65 -12.83 -6.26 -1.50
N SER A 66 -13.34 -5.11 -1.06
CA SER A 66 -14.74 -5.03 -0.64
C SER A 66 -15.22 -3.60 -0.84
N PRO A 67 -16.22 -3.36 -1.72
CA PRO A 67 -16.97 -2.11 -1.67
C PRO A 67 -17.73 -2.09 -0.34
N GLY A 68 -17.48 -1.07 0.47
CA GLY A 68 -18.28 -0.79 1.65
C GLY A 68 -19.76 -0.80 1.28
N ASN A 69 -20.51 -1.70 1.94
CA ASN A 69 -21.96 -1.74 1.86
C ASN A 69 -22.51 -0.49 2.55
N HIS A 70 -22.78 0.57 1.79
CA HIS A 70 -23.58 1.68 2.29
C HIS A 70 -25.02 1.49 1.81
N GLY A 71 -25.87 1.05 2.75
CA GLY A 71 -27.32 1.17 2.67
C GLY A 71 -28.05 -0.09 2.20
N GLY A 72 -28.45 -0.93 3.15
CA GLY A 72 -29.43 -1.97 2.91
C GLY A 72 -29.34 -3.09 3.94
N GLY A 73 -30.03 -2.94 5.06
CA GLY A 73 -30.24 -4.04 6.00
C GLY A 73 -30.92 -5.20 5.28
N ARG A 74 -30.15 -6.25 4.99
CA ARG A 74 -30.69 -7.53 4.56
C ARG A 74 -30.08 -8.58 5.48
N GLN A 75 -30.89 -9.09 6.39
CA GLN A 75 -30.53 -10.22 7.25
C GLN A 75 -30.09 -11.39 6.36
N ALA A 76 -28.89 -11.90 6.61
CA ALA A 76 -28.40 -13.13 5.99
C ALA A 76 -29.31 -14.30 6.42
N GLY A 77 -29.80 -15.06 5.44
CA GLY A 77 -30.51 -16.31 5.69
C GLY A 77 -29.54 -17.39 6.19
N PRO A 78 -30.02 -18.38 6.97
CA PRO A 78 -29.17 -19.45 7.48
C PRO A 78 -28.76 -20.37 6.32
N GLY A 79 -27.53 -20.23 5.83
CA GLY A 79 -27.00 -21.10 4.77
C GLY A 79 -25.78 -20.60 4.01
N GLU A 80 -25.33 -19.36 4.17
CA GLU A 80 -24.07 -18.91 3.54
C GLU A 80 -22.87 -19.44 4.34
N THR A 81 -22.24 -20.49 3.82
CA THR A 81 -20.90 -20.92 4.19
C THR A 81 -19.91 -19.76 3.99
N PRO A 82 -19.00 -19.48 4.94
CA PRO A 82 -18.08 -18.38 4.84
C PRO A 82 -17.16 -18.58 3.63
N VAL A 83 -17.09 -17.57 2.76
CA VAL A 83 -16.11 -17.53 1.69
C VAL A 83 -14.73 -17.55 2.34
N THR A 84 -13.98 -18.58 1.96
CA THR A 84 -12.61 -18.94 2.33
C THR A 84 -11.68 -17.74 2.57
N GLY A 85 -11.03 -17.77 3.74
CA GLY A 85 -9.79 -17.09 4.15
C GLY A 85 -9.41 -15.79 3.44
N ASP A 86 -9.46 -14.68 4.18
CA ASP A 86 -8.84 -13.43 3.78
C ASP A 86 -7.40 -13.69 3.28
N PRO A 87 -7.08 -13.43 1.99
CA PRO A 87 -5.71 -13.51 1.50
C PRO A 87 -4.91 -12.41 2.19
N GLY A 88 -4.09 -12.81 3.17
CA GLY A 88 -3.36 -11.88 4.04
C GLY A 88 -2.58 -10.79 3.30
N PRO A 89 -2.10 -9.75 4.01
CA PRO A 89 -1.65 -8.47 3.43
C PRO A 89 -0.70 -8.56 2.23
N ALA A 90 0.19 -9.55 2.21
CA ALA A 90 1.12 -9.77 1.10
C ALA A 90 0.45 -10.15 -0.24
N ALA A 91 -0.71 -10.82 -0.21
CA ALA A 91 -1.47 -11.15 -1.41
C ALA A 91 -2.30 -9.95 -1.93
N ARG A 92 -2.58 -8.98 -1.05
CA ARG A 92 -3.31 -7.73 -1.34
C ARG A 92 -2.40 -6.53 -1.64
N ALA A 93 -1.09 -6.70 -1.50
CA ALA A 93 -0.13 -5.62 -1.65
C ALA A 93 -0.13 -5.05 -3.07
N LEU A 94 -0.09 -3.72 -3.21
CA LEU A 94 0.33 -3.10 -4.47
C LEU A 94 1.84 -3.24 -4.64
N LEU A 95 2.58 -2.98 -3.55
CA LEU A 95 4.04 -3.00 -3.48
C LEU A 95 4.50 -3.89 -2.33
N LEU A 96 5.29 -4.92 -2.65
CA LEU A 96 5.82 -5.85 -1.66
C LEU A 96 7.36 -5.79 -1.64
N PRO A 97 7.99 -5.50 -0.48
CA PRO A 97 9.44 -5.63 -0.34
C PRO A 97 9.91 -7.06 -0.60
N VAL A 98 10.95 -7.20 -1.43
CA VAL A 98 11.53 -8.51 -1.77
C VAL A 98 13.04 -8.49 -1.68
N VAL A 99 13.59 -9.58 -1.16
CA VAL A 99 15.01 -9.95 -1.27
C VAL A 99 15.06 -11.29 -1.97
N GLU A 100 15.86 -11.41 -3.03
CA GLU A 100 16.03 -12.63 -3.81
C GLU A 100 17.50 -13.01 -3.84
N VAL A 101 17.79 -14.31 -3.82
CA VAL A 101 19.13 -14.87 -4.04
C VAL A 101 19.00 -15.90 -5.15
N ASP A 102 19.74 -15.71 -6.24
CA ASP A 102 19.68 -16.59 -7.42
C ASP A 102 18.26 -16.77 -7.97
N GLY A 103 17.48 -15.68 -7.91
CA GLY A 103 16.07 -15.64 -8.34
C GLY A 103 15.07 -16.27 -7.38
N GLN A 104 15.51 -16.77 -6.22
CA GLN A 104 14.63 -17.33 -5.19
C GLN A 104 14.34 -16.29 -4.10
N PRO A 105 13.07 -16.01 -3.76
CA PRO A 105 12.74 -15.07 -2.69
C PRO A 105 13.14 -15.61 -1.32
N LEU A 106 13.80 -14.78 -0.52
CA LEU A 106 14.09 -15.07 0.88
C LEU A 106 12.88 -14.71 1.75
N PRO A 107 12.58 -15.52 2.79
CA PRO A 107 11.56 -15.16 3.76
C PRO A 107 12.02 -13.94 4.57
N LEU A 108 11.16 -12.92 4.61
CA LEU A 108 11.32 -11.76 5.49
C LEU A 108 10.56 -12.04 6.80
N ARG A 109 11.25 -11.89 7.93
CA ARG A 109 10.73 -12.19 9.27
C ARG A 109 11.00 -11.04 10.22
N ASP A 110 10.26 -11.04 11.33
CA ASP A 110 10.41 -10.06 12.40
C ASP A 110 10.21 -8.61 11.93
N GLY A 111 9.23 -8.41 11.05
CA GLY A 111 8.88 -7.10 10.50
C GLY A 111 8.53 -6.10 11.60
N ARG A 112 9.11 -4.89 11.52
CA ARG A 112 8.86 -3.79 12.46
C ARG A 112 8.77 -2.47 11.72
N VAL A 113 7.85 -1.62 12.15
CA VAL A 113 7.77 -0.23 11.72
C VAL A 113 8.45 0.66 12.75
N SER A 114 9.15 1.67 12.24
CA SER A 114 9.72 2.79 12.96
C SER A 114 9.47 4.06 12.16
N TYR A 115 9.71 5.22 12.75
CA TYR A 115 9.51 6.51 12.09
C TYR A 115 10.78 7.34 12.13
N LEU A 116 11.40 7.57 10.97
CA LEU A 116 12.50 8.50 10.82
C LEU A 116 11.96 9.93 11.00
N ALA A 117 12.66 10.74 11.80
CA ALA A 117 12.24 12.09 12.18
C ALA A 117 10.82 12.18 12.79
N GLY A 118 10.28 11.06 13.29
CA GLY A 118 8.95 10.99 13.90
C GLY A 118 7.77 10.89 12.93
N TRP A 119 7.99 10.94 11.60
CA TRP A 119 6.87 10.93 10.64
C TRP A 119 7.15 10.19 9.32
N ILE A 120 8.40 9.82 9.01
CA ILE A 120 8.76 9.10 7.77
C ILE A 120 8.75 7.60 8.06
N PRO A 121 7.84 6.79 7.47
CA PRO A 121 7.77 5.37 7.76
C PRO A 121 9.02 4.62 7.29
N CYS A 122 9.59 3.88 8.22
CA CYS A 122 10.69 2.95 8.01
C CYS A 122 10.23 1.56 8.44
N TRP A 123 10.19 0.61 7.51
CA TRP A 123 9.96 -0.78 7.83
C TRP A 123 11.27 -1.56 7.77
N SER A 124 11.48 -2.48 8.70
CA SER A 124 12.64 -3.36 8.68
C SER A 124 12.30 -4.80 8.99
N ALA A 125 13.08 -5.72 8.44
CA ALA A 125 12.94 -7.16 8.65
C ALA A 125 14.26 -7.90 8.49
N ASN A 126 14.32 -9.07 9.11
CA ASN A 126 15.38 -10.04 8.91
C ASN A 126 15.10 -10.86 7.64
N ALA A 127 16.11 -11.02 6.77
CA ALA A 127 16.06 -11.91 5.62
C ALA A 127 16.97 -13.12 5.84
N ALA A 128 16.34 -14.27 6.10
CA ALA A 128 17.00 -15.57 6.29
C ALA A 128 18.16 -15.60 7.31
N GLY A 129 18.10 -14.79 8.37
CA GLY A 129 19.13 -14.70 9.42
C GLY A 129 20.42 -14.00 9.00
N ARG A 130 20.59 -13.67 7.72
CA ARG A 130 21.85 -13.21 7.12
C ARG A 130 21.86 -11.72 6.83
N TRP A 131 20.68 -11.16 6.55
CA TRP A 131 20.55 -9.77 6.17
C TRP A 131 19.48 -9.08 6.99
N HIS A 132 19.66 -7.77 7.15
CA HIS A 132 18.67 -6.84 7.66
C HIS A 132 18.27 -5.94 6.50
N LEU A 133 17.00 -6.03 6.08
CA LEU A 133 16.40 -5.14 5.11
C LEU A 133 15.77 -3.96 5.84
N GLN A 134 16.00 -2.75 5.35
CA GLN A 134 15.27 -1.55 5.72
C GLN A 134 14.65 -0.92 4.47
N VAL A 135 13.38 -0.56 4.58
CA VAL A 135 12.57 0.09 3.57
C VAL A 135 12.12 1.44 4.12
N THR A 136 12.51 2.54 3.49
CA THR A 136 12.07 3.88 3.88
C THR A 136 11.19 4.46 2.78
N TRP A 137 9.96 4.84 3.15
CA TRP A 137 8.99 5.45 2.25
C TRP A 137 9.12 6.97 2.32
N LEU A 138 9.42 7.60 1.20
CA LEU A 138 9.76 9.03 1.12
C LEU A 138 8.75 9.74 0.21
N ALA A 139 7.92 10.60 0.76
CA ALA A 139 7.07 11.51 -0.01
C ALA A 139 7.57 12.96 0.21
N PRO A 140 8.65 13.39 -0.47
CA PRO A 140 9.21 14.71 -0.24
C PRO A 140 8.22 15.81 -0.72
N PRO A 141 8.07 16.91 0.04
CA PRO A 141 7.26 18.05 -0.37
C PRO A 141 7.70 18.64 -1.71
N GLY A 142 6.74 19.08 -2.53
CA GLY A 142 7.03 19.72 -3.82
C GLY A 142 7.38 18.78 -4.98
N PHE A 143 7.40 17.47 -4.75
CA PHE A 143 7.61 16.47 -5.81
C PHE A 143 6.31 15.70 -6.10
N ARG A 144 5.99 15.52 -7.40
CA ARG A 144 4.83 14.75 -7.86
C ARG A 144 5.12 13.26 -7.83
N GLY A 145 5.21 12.68 -6.65
CA GLY A 145 5.56 11.28 -6.47
C GLY A 145 6.10 10.97 -5.09
N PHE A 146 6.59 9.75 -4.95
CA PHE A 146 7.33 9.27 -3.79
C PHE A 146 8.56 8.50 -4.27
N ALA A 147 9.52 8.33 -3.37
CA ALA A 147 10.67 7.46 -3.52
C ALA A 147 10.65 6.39 -2.44
N VAL A 148 11.30 5.26 -2.71
CA VAL A 148 11.52 4.21 -1.72
C VAL A 148 13.01 3.94 -1.64
N ARG A 149 13.59 4.05 -0.45
CA ARG A 149 14.97 3.68 -0.19
C ARG A 149 14.99 2.26 0.36
N LEU A 150 15.76 1.38 -0.28
CA LEU A 150 15.98 0.00 0.14
C LEU A 150 17.44 -0.14 0.58
N GLU A 151 17.66 -0.57 1.81
CA GLU A 151 18.99 -0.83 2.36
C GLU A 151 19.06 -2.27 2.84
N LEU A 152 20.02 -3.03 2.32
CA LEU A 152 20.30 -4.40 2.74
C LEU A 152 21.66 -4.42 3.45
N ARG A 153 21.68 -4.83 4.72
CA ARG A 153 22.91 -4.89 5.54
C ARG A 153 23.15 -6.31 6.03
N PRO A 154 24.39 -6.83 6.01
CA PRO A 154 24.68 -8.14 6.58
C PRO A 154 24.48 -8.13 8.10
N VAL A 155 24.08 -9.27 8.66
CA VAL A 155 23.91 -9.47 10.11
C VAL A 155 25.00 -10.42 10.59
N GLY A 156 25.77 -10.02 11.61
CA GLY A 156 26.82 -10.85 12.22
C GLY A 156 28.20 -10.18 12.29
N LYS A 157 29.17 -10.85 12.93
CA LYS A 157 30.55 -10.36 13.12
C LYS A 157 31.43 -10.50 11.87
N GLU A 158 31.08 -11.42 10.96
CA GLU A 158 31.67 -11.48 9.62
C GLU A 158 30.91 -10.52 8.71
N ALA A 159 31.15 -9.22 8.89
CA ALA A 159 30.66 -8.20 7.97
C ALA A 159 31.38 -8.38 6.63
N GLN A 160 30.87 -9.29 5.80
CA GLN A 160 31.36 -9.48 4.45
C GLN A 160 31.06 -8.18 3.68
N PRO A 161 32.07 -7.48 3.15
CA PRO A 161 31.92 -6.08 2.72
C PRO A 161 31.17 -5.94 1.39
N ALA A 162 30.89 -7.03 0.68
CA ALA A 162 30.21 -7.03 -0.60
C ALA A 162 28.92 -7.85 -0.56
N VAL A 163 27.85 -7.29 -1.11
CA VAL A 163 26.61 -8.03 -1.41
C VAL A 163 26.98 -9.16 -2.39
N PRO A 164 26.76 -10.45 -2.03
CA PRO A 164 27.11 -11.57 -2.90
C PRO A 164 26.47 -11.45 -4.29
N ALA A 165 27.15 -12.00 -5.29
CA ALA A 165 26.55 -12.17 -6.61
C ALA A 165 25.21 -12.93 -6.49
N GLY A 166 24.24 -12.56 -7.31
CA GLY A 166 22.92 -13.19 -7.31
C GLY A 166 21.92 -12.60 -6.30
N VAL A 167 22.34 -11.74 -5.38
CA VAL A 167 21.41 -11.04 -4.47
C VAL A 167 20.73 -9.88 -5.18
N ARG A 168 19.41 -9.81 -5.08
CA ARG A 168 18.57 -8.70 -5.57
C ARG A 168 17.68 -8.19 -4.46
N VAL A 169 17.49 -6.88 -4.40
CA VAL A 169 16.54 -6.22 -3.50
C VAL A 169 15.63 -5.33 -4.32
N GLY A 170 14.34 -5.29 -3.98
CA GLY A 170 13.39 -4.51 -4.76
C GLY A 170 12.01 -4.44 -4.14
N LEU A 171 11.10 -3.88 -4.93
CA LEU A 171 9.66 -3.93 -4.68
C LEU A 171 9.02 -4.75 -5.80
N ARG A 172 8.36 -5.85 -5.45
CA ARG A 172 7.46 -6.54 -6.36
C ARG A 172 6.19 -5.72 -6.50
N VAL A 173 5.68 -5.63 -7.72
CA VAL A 173 4.46 -4.89 -8.05
C VAL A 173 3.39 -5.90 -8.37
N GLN A 174 2.30 -5.87 -7.63
CA GLN A 174 1.14 -6.74 -7.84
C GLN A 174 -0.03 -5.79 -8.09
N ALA A 175 -0.16 -5.29 -9.31
CA ALA A 175 -1.16 -4.28 -9.58
C ALA A 175 -2.54 -4.91 -9.73
N GLY A 176 -3.49 -4.39 -8.99
CA GLY A 176 -4.90 -4.76 -9.07
C GLY A 176 -5.75 -3.61 -9.59
N SER A 177 -6.80 -3.31 -8.84
CA SER A 177 -7.80 -2.33 -9.23
C SER A 177 -7.31 -0.88 -9.08
N ILE A 178 -7.94 0.01 -9.83
CA ILE A 178 -7.72 1.44 -9.76
C ILE A 178 -9.05 2.11 -9.48
N TYR A 179 -9.05 3.07 -8.56
CA TYR A 179 -10.25 3.73 -8.08
C TYR A 179 -10.14 5.24 -8.23
N ARG A 180 -11.28 5.87 -8.46
CA ARG A 180 -11.44 7.32 -8.45
C ARG A 180 -12.34 7.72 -7.29
N THR A 181 -11.89 8.69 -6.50
CA THR A 181 -12.64 9.26 -5.39
C THR A 181 -12.74 10.78 -5.55
N ILE A 182 -13.98 11.26 -5.66
CA ILE A 182 -14.34 12.69 -5.55
C ILE A 182 -15.11 12.88 -4.24
N TYR A 183 -16.18 12.10 -4.09
CA TYR A 183 -16.97 11.95 -2.86
C TYR A 183 -17.14 10.49 -2.46
N HIS A 184 -17.30 9.62 -3.46
CA HIS A 184 -17.38 8.17 -3.28
C HIS A 184 -16.33 7.48 -4.13
N ARG A 185 -15.75 6.42 -3.57
CA ARG A 185 -14.81 5.56 -4.26
C ARG A 185 -15.54 4.76 -5.34
N ARG A 186 -15.10 4.89 -6.59
CA ARG A 186 -15.64 4.17 -7.74
C ARG A 186 -14.50 3.51 -8.52
N PRO A 187 -14.63 2.25 -8.95
CA PRO A 187 -13.60 1.64 -9.80
C PRO A 187 -13.50 2.38 -11.14
N LEU A 188 -12.27 2.61 -11.60
CA LEU A 188 -11.99 3.05 -12.95
C LEU A 188 -12.01 1.84 -13.88
N THR A 189 -13.09 1.70 -14.63
CA THR A 189 -13.27 0.63 -15.62
C THR A 189 -12.64 1.04 -16.96
N GLY A 190 -12.00 0.09 -17.63
CA GLY A 190 -11.30 0.32 -18.90
C GLY A 190 -10.05 -0.56 -19.00
N PRO A 191 -9.43 -0.64 -20.20
CA PRO A 191 -8.16 -1.34 -20.35
C PRO A 191 -7.07 -0.61 -19.55
N HIS A 192 -6.39 -1.35 -18.67
CA HIS A 192 -5.20 -0.86 -17.97
C HIS A 192 -3.97 -1.52 -18.56
N ALA A 193 -2.93 -0.74 -18.85
CA ALA A 193 -1.68 -1.25 -19.39
C ALA A 193 -0.56 -1.14 -18.35
N PHE A 194 0.14 -2.25 -18.13
CA PHE A 194 1.31 -2.34 -17.29
C PHE A 194 2.50 -2.70 -18.17
N PHE A 195 3.43 -1.76 -18.35
CA PHE A 195 4.58 -2.01 -19.22
C PHE A 195 5.83 -1.31 -18.74
N ARG A 196 6.98 -1.85 -19.14
CA ARG A 196 8.25 -1.16 -18.96
C ARG A 196 8.45 -0.18 -20.10
N HIS A 197 8.60 1.09 -19.79
CA HIS A 197 8.86 2.12 -20.79
C HIS A 197 10.29 1.96 -21.33
N GLY A 198 10.43 1.83 -22.66
CA GLY A 198 11.69 1.45 -23.30
C GLY A 198 12.85 2.42 -23.04
N TRP A 199 12.55 3.72 -22.93
CA TRP A 199 13.58 4.74 -22.72
C TRP A 199 13.95 4.94 -21.24
N THR A 200 12.94 5.10 -20.38
CA THR A 200 13.16 5.41 -18.96
C THR A 200 13.35 4.17 -18.10
N ARG A 201 13.07 2.98 -18.66
CA ARG A 201 12.99 1.67 -17.97
C ARG A 201 12.00 1.64 -16.80
N ALA A 202 11.19 2.69 -16.66
CA ALA A 202 10.15 2.82 -15.65
C ALA A 202 9.05 1.79 -15.86
N LEU A 203 8.42 1.35 -14.78
CA LEU A 203 7.17 0.61 -14.85
C LEU A 203 6.02 1.63 -14.96
N VAL A 204 5.36 1.66 -16.09
CA VAL A 204 4.25 2.56 -16.36
C VAL A 204 2.95 1.82 -16.13
N ILE A 205 2.01 2.52 -15.50
CA ILE A 205 0.63 2.08 -15.29
C ILE A 205 -0.25 3.08 -16.04
N GLU A 206 -0.79 2.67 -17.17
CA GLU A 206 -1.75 3.47 -17.93
C GLU A 206 -3.16 2.97 -17.71
N THR A 207 -4.11 3.90 -17.65
CA THR A 207 -5.53 3.60 -17.49
C THR A 207 -6.30 4.16 -18.66
N GLY A 208 -7.10 3.32 -19.32
CA GLY A 208 -7.93 3.71 -20.45
C GLY A 208 -8.99 4.74 -20.04
N GLY A 209 -9.01 5.89 -20.71
CA GLY A 209 -9.90 7.01 -20.40
C GLY A 209 -9.23 8.37 -20.60
N SER A 210 -8.86 8.67 -21.84
CA SER A 210 -8.31 9.95 -22.36
C SER A 210 -7.03 10.55 -21.75
N LEU A 211 -6.50 10.12 -20.59
CA LEU A 211 -5.25 10.68 -20.03
C LEU A 211 -4.43 9.64 -19.23
N PRO A 212 -3.08 9.62 -19.37
CA PRO A 212 -2.21 8.85 -18.47
C PRO A 212 -2.27 9.44 -17.05
N LEU A 213 -2.51 8.60 -16.04
CA LEU A 213 -2.74 9.06 -14.65
C LEU A 213 -1.49 9.05 -13.77
N ALA A 214 -0.58 8.09 -13.94
CA ALA A 214 0.66 8.02 -13.18
C ALA A 214 1.72 7.17 -13.90
N ALA A 215 3.00 7.37 -13.56
CA ALA A 215 4.09 6.51 -13.99
C ALA A 215 5.02 6.27 -12.80
N ARG A 216 5.52 5.04 -12.64
CA ARG A 216 6.46 4.70 -11.55
C ARG A 216 7.82 4.30 -12.10
N ALA A 217 8.81 5.14 -11.88
CA ALA A 217 10.20 4.76 -12.19
C ALA A 217 10.74 3.81 -11.11
N ALA A 218 11.25 2.65 -11.52
CA ALA A 218 12.09 1.79 -10.69
C ALA A 218 13.46 1.71 -11.36
N ARG A 219 14.51 2.17 -10.67
CA ARG A 219 15.90 1.87 -11.06
C ARG A 219 16.27 0.53 -10.40
N THR A 220 16.57 -0.46 -11.24
CA THR A 220 17.17 -1.74 -10.84
C THR A 220 18.67 -1.65 -10.92
#